data_AF-A0A428W7A1-F1
#
_entry.id   AF-A0A428W7A1-F1
#
_cell.length_a   1.000
_cell.length_b   1.000
_cell.length_c   1.000
_cell.angle_alpha   90.00
_cell.angle_beta   90.00
_cell.angle_gamma   90.00
#
_symmetry.space_group_name_H-M   'P 1'
#
loop_
_entity.id
_entity.type
_entity.pdbx_description
1 polymer ?
#
loop_
_entity_poly.entity_id
_entity_poly.type
_entity_poly.pdbx_seq_one_letter_code
_entity_poly.pdbx_strand_id
1 'polypeptide(L)'
;MYREQPEELVPRSVAELTADPAWMVTRTGTTGQWLTAERVVERNGCRRRIGLTPIRPGAVALMLWADGEVVEHLRGTEAEVCATAHRWAAELLSERQP
;
A
#
# COMPACT_ATOMS: atom_id res chain seq x y z
N MET A 1 4.98 25.69 -21.98
CA MET A 1 4.12 24.58 -21.53
C MET A 1 4.60 24.17 -20.15
N TYR A 2 3.97 24.67 -19.10
CA TYR A 2 4.21 24.17 -17.75
C TYR A 2 3.50 22.82 -17.68
N ARG A 3 4.27 21.72 -17.53
CA ARG A 3 3.68 20.46 -17.11
C ARG A 3 3.22 20.69 -15.68
N GLU A 4 1.92 20.86 -15.49
CA GLU A 4 1.30 20.66 -14.19
C GLU A 4 1.73 19.27 -13.74
N GLN A 5 2.67 19.22 -12.80
CA GLN A 5 2.96 17.98 -12.10
C GLN A 5 1.64 17.64 -11.41
N PRO A 6 1.03 16.47 -11.68
CA PRO A 6 -0.17 16.11 -10.96
C PRO A 6 0.21 16.16 -9.47
N GLU A 7 -0.49 16.99 -8.70
CA GLU A 7 -0.41 16.92 -7.24
C GLU A 7 -0.56 15.45 -6.89
N GLU A 8 0.47 14.85 -6.30
CA GLU A 8 0.48 13.43 -5.98
C GLU A 8 -0.59 13.20 -4.92
N LEU A 9 -1.80 12.86 -5.38
CA LEU A 9 -2.97 12.70 -4.55
C LEU A 9 -2.71 11.53 -3.60
N VAL A 10 -2.49 11.86 -2.32
CA VAL A 10 -2.29 10.86 -1.28
C VAL A 10 -3.56 10.02 -1.14
N PRO A 11 -3.51 8.71 -1.39
CA PRO A 11 -4.69 7.86 -1.39
C PRO A 11 -5.22 7.67 0.05
N ARG A 12 -6.53 7.75 0.20
CA ARG A 12 -7.27 7.63 1.46
C ARG A 12 -8.19 6.39 1.49
N SER A 13 -8.18 5.59 0.43
CA SER A 13 -8.94 4.35 0.35
C SER A 13 -8.21 3.31 -0.50
N VAL A 14 -8.58 2.04 -0.33
CA VAL A 14 -8.08 0.95 -1.19
C VAL A 14 -8.52 1.16 -2.64
N ALA A 15 -9.69 1.76 -2.87
CA ALA A 15 -10.13 2.14 -4.21
C ALA A 15 -9.20 3.17 -4.86
N GLU A 16 -8.72 4.15 -4.09
CA GLU A 16 -7.74 5.12 -4.58
C GLU A 16 -6.35 4.48 -4.78
N LEU A 17 -5.92 3.55 -3.92
CA LEU A 17 -4.68 2.78 -4.14
C LEU A 17 -4.70 2.03 -5.48
N THR A 18 -5.85 1.52 -5.90
CA THR A 18 -5.97 0.80 -7.20
C THR A 18 -5.83 1.69 -8.43
N ALA A 19 -5.70 3.01 -8.29
CA ALA A 19 -5.26 3.86 -9.39
C ALA A 19 -3.84 3.51 -9.85
N ASP A 20 -3.02 2.95 -8.95
CA ASP A 20 -1.74 2.33 -9.29
C ASP A 20 -1.93 0.82 -9.52
N PRO A 21 -1.71 0.32 -10.76
CA PRO A 21 -1.93 -1.08 -11.11
C PRO A 21 -0.95 -2.05 -10.44
N ALA A 22 0.10 -1.56 -9.76
CA ALA A 22 0.98 -2.40 -8.95
C ALA A 22 0.30 -2.92 -7.67
N TRP A 23 -0.86 -2.36 -7.29
CA TRP A 23 -1.67 -2.87 -6.20
C TRP A 23 -2.58 -4.01 -6.65
N MET A 24 -2.45 -5.15 -5.98
CA MET A 24 -3.34 -6.29 -6.12
C MET A 24 -4.36 -6.29 -4.98
N VAL A 25 -5.64 -6.20 -5.32
CA VAL A 25 -6.73 -6.21 -4.33
C VAL A 25 -7.57 -7.48 -4.48
N THR A 26 -7.65 -8.26 -3.40
CA THR A 26 -8.55 -9.41 -3.32
C THR A 26 -9.88 -8.97 -2.72
N ARG A 27 -11.01 -9.40 -3.29
CA ARG A 27 -12.35 -9.04 -2.82
C ARG A 27 -13.20 -10.29 -2.55
N THR A 28 -14.13 -10.19 -1.61
CA THR A 28 -15.18 -11.21 -1.41
C THR A 28 -16.18 -11.14 -2.56
N GLY A 29 -16.52 -12.29 -3.15
CA GLY A 29 -17.46 -12.36 -4.29
C GLY A 29 -18.91 -11.99 -3.97
N THR A 30 -19.30 -11.98 -2.69
CA THR A 30 -20.71 -11.77 -2.28
C THR A 30 -21.02 -10.32 -1.91
N THR A 31 -20.09 -9.57 -1.32
CA THR A 31 -20.32 -8.18 -0.88
C THR A 31 -19.42 -7.16 -1.58
N GLY A 32 -18.47 -7.60 -2.42
CA GLY A 32 -17.50 -6.73 -3.08
C GLY A 32 -16.49 -6.07 -2.14
N GLN A 33 -16.54 -6.37 -0.85
CA GLN A 33 -15.60 -5.87 0.15
C GLN A 33 -14.22 -6.45 -0.12
N TRP A 34 -13.18 -5.63 0.05
CA TRP A 34 -11.81 -6.08 -0.09
C TRP A 34 -11.36 -6.85 1.16
N LEU A 35 -10.53 -7.87 0.95
CA LEU A 35 -9.94 -8.72 1.99
C LEU A 35 -8.47 -8.37 2.22
N THR A 36 -7.74 -8.19 1.12
CA THR A 36 -6.35 -7.75 1.13
C THR A 36 -6.12 -6.75 0.02
N ALA A 37 -5.21 -5.81 0.28
CA ALA A 37 -4.58 -5.00 -0.76
C ALA A 37 -3.07 -5.14 -0.58
N GLU A 38 -2.37 -5.64 -1.59
CA GLU A 38 -0.95 -5.94 -1.52
C GLU A 38 -0.21 -5.27 -2.67
N ARG A 39 0.99 -4.76 -2.38
CA ARG A 39 1.94 -4.29 -3.38
C ARG A 39 3.30 -4.89 -3.12
N VAL A 40 3.92 -5.42 -4.17
CA VAL A 40 5.30 -5.92 -4.12
C VAL A 40 6.22 -4.87 -4.73
N VAL A 41 7.30 -4.54 -4.03
CA VAL A 41 8.37 -3.68 -4.51
C VAL A 41 9.65 -4.50 -4.56
N GLU A 42 10.20 -4.68 -5.76
CA GLU A 42 11.45 -5.39 -6.00
C GLU A 42 12.53 -4.40 -6.43
N ARG A 43 13.62 -4.34 -5.68
CA ARG A 43 14.74 -3.44 -5.99
C ARG A 43 16.05 -3.96 -5.42
N ASN A 44 17.13 -3.89 -6.21
CA ASN A 44 18.48 -4.31 -5.80
C ASN A 44 18.54 -5.74 -5.23
N GLY A 45 17.70 -6.64 -5.74
CA GLY A 45 17.59 -8.02 -5.24
C GLY A 45 16.82 -8.16 -3.92
N CYS A 46 16.38 -7.06 -3.31
CA CYS A 46 15.51 -7.07 -2.15
C CYS A 46 14.04 -7.04 -2.58
N ARG A 47 13.25 -8.00 -2.07
CA ARG A 47 11.81 -8.03 -2.25
C ARG A 47 11.14 -7.54 -0.97
N ARG A 48 10.33 -6.49 -1.10
CA ARG A 48 9.48 -5.98 -0.02
C ARG A 48 8.02 -6.12 -0.43
N ARG A 49 7.17 -6.51 0.52
CA ARG A 49 5.72 -6.54 0.32
C ARG A 49 5.08 -5.59 1.30
N ILE A 50 4.16 -4.78 0.81
CA ILE A 50 3.27 -3.95 1.62
C ILE A 50 1.89 -4.58 1.53
N GLY A 51 1.20 -4.73 2.66
CA GLY A 51 -0.09 -5.40 2.69
C GLY A 51 -1.03 -4.78 3.71
N LEU A 52 -2.27 -4.59 3.28
CA LEU A 52 -3.37 -4.09 4.08
C LEU A 52 -4.39 -5.21 4.28
N THR A 53 -5.01 -5.26 5.45
CA THR A 53 -6.10 -6.21 5.75
C THR A 53 -7.11 -5.56 6.72
N PRO A 54 -8.42 -5.55 6.44
CA PRO A 54 -9.41 -5.09 7.40
C PRO A 54 -9.43 -6.05 8.59
N ILE A 55 -9.37 -5.52 9.81
CA ILE A 55 -9.37 -6.34 11.04
C ILE A 55 -10.68 -6.26 11.80
N ARG A 56 -11.42 -5.16 11.65
CA ARG A 56 -12.78 -4.92 12.17
C ARG A 56 -13.35 -3.68 11.47
N PRO A 57 -14.66 -3.41 11.57
CA PRO A 57 -15.23 -2.19 10.99
C PRO A 57 -14.46 -0.94 11.43
N GLY A 58 -14.04 -0.13 10.45
CA GLY A 58 -13.29 1.10 10.64
C GLY A 58 -11.80 0.95 11.00
N ALA A 59 -11.25 -0.27 11.05
CA ALA A 59 -9.84 -0.48 11.36
C ALA A 59 -9.17 -1.45 10.37
N VAL A 60 -7.99 -1.06 9.92
CA VAL A 60 -7.16 -1.79 8.96
C VAL A 60 -5.77 -1.99 9.56
N ALA A 61 -5.22 -3.19 9.39
CA ALA A 61 -3.81 -3.48 9.65
C ALA A 61 -2.99 -3.23 8.38
N LEU A 62 -1.84 -2.61 8.55
CA LEU A 62 -0.81 -2.43 7.53
C LEU A 62 0.44 -3.16 8.00
N MET A 63 1.07 -3.90 7.09
CA MET A 63 2.25 -4.72 7.35
C MET A 63 3.26 -4.52 6.22
N LEU A 64 4.53 -4.45 6.58
CA LEU A 64 5.67 -4.48 5.68
C LEU A 64 6.43 -5.78 5.91
N TRP A 65 6.64 -6.54 4.84
CA TRP A 65 7.45 -7.75 4.86
C TRP A 65 8.77 -7.54 4.12
N ALA A 66 9.83 -8.09 4.67
CA ALA A 66 11.14 -8.27 4.06
C ALA A 66 11.49 -9.75 4.08
N ASP A 67 11.71 -10.34 2.90
CA ASP A 67 12.20 -11.72 2.79
C ASP A 67 11.33 -12.76 3.54
N GLY A 68 10.02 -12.50 3.59
CA GLY A 68 9.02 -13.35 4.23
C GLY A 68 8.66 -12.95 5.67
N GLU A 69 9.49 -12.14 6.32
CA GLU A 69 9.30 -11.72 7.72
C GLU A 69 8.63 -10.35 7.82
N VAL A 70 7.75 -10.16 8.81
CA VAL A 70 7.17 -8.84 9.11
C VAL A 70 8.22 -7.99 9.80
N VAL A 71 8.64 -6.90 9.16
CA VAL A 71 9.63 -5.96 9.71
C VAL A 71 9.00 -4.71 10.29
N GLU A 72 7.79 -4.35 9.84
CA GLU A 72 7.03 -3.26 10.43
C GLU A 72 5.52 -3.51 10.30
N HIS A 73 4.75 -3.02 11.26
CA HIS A 73 3.30 -3.09 11.23
C HIS A 73 2.66 -1.89 11.94
N LEU A 74 1.47 -1.51 11.48
CA LEU A 74 0.63 -0.53 12.18
C LEU A 74 -0.85 -0.85 12.02
N ARG A 75 -1.68 -0.21 12.82
CA ARG A 75 -3.14 -0.27 12.71
C ARG A 75 -3.69 1.14 12.67
N GLY A 76 -4.67 1.38 11.82
CA GLY A 76 -5.29 2.70 11.69
C GLY A 76 -6.62 2.62 10.95
N THR A 77 -7.18 3.78 10.67
CA THR A 77 -8.29 3.93 9.73
C THR A 77 -7.81 3.60 8.31
N GLU A 78 -8.74 3.27 7.39
CA GLU A 78 -8.41 3.00 5.98
C GLU A 78 -7.60 4.16 5.37
N ALA A 79 -7.98 5.40 5.67
CA ALA A 79 -7.29 6.59 5.16
C ALA A 79 -5.85 6.70 5.65
N GLU A 80 -5.60 6.49 6.95
CA GLU A 80 -4.25 6.60 7.52
C GLU A 80 -3.33 5.51 6.97
N VAL A 81 -3.82 4.28 6.86
CA VAL A 81 -3.02 3.17 6.37
C VAL A 81 -2.77 3.26 4.86
N CYS A 82 -3.74 3.72 4.06
CA CYS A 82 -3.54 3.89 2.61
C CYS A 82 -2.51 4.99 2.33
N ALA A 83 -2.62 6.12 3.05
CA ALA A 83 -1.64 7.19 2.94
C ALA A 83 -0.24 6.72 3.34
N THR A 84 -0.13 5.92 4.41
CA THR A 84 1.16 5.40 4.88
C THR A 84 1.74 4.34 3.94
N ALA A 85 0.91 3.44 3.43
CA ALA A 85 1.31 2.44 2.46
C ALA A 85 1.81 3.06 1.15
N HIS A 86 1.16 4.14 0.69
CA HIS A 86 1.60 4.89 -0.48
C HIS A 86 2.98 5.54 -0.24
N ARG A 87 3.20 6.16 0.93
CA ARG A 87 4.52 6.71 1.30
C ARG A 87 5.60 5.63 1.35
N TRP A 88 5.36 4.51 2.02
CA TRP A 88 6.30 3.39 2.05
C TRP A 88 6.65 2.89 0.64
N ALA A 89 5.66 2.77 -0.24
CA ALA A 89 5.92 2.36 -1.61
C ALA A 89 6.82 3.37 -2.35
N ALA A 90 6.56 4.68 -2.18
CA ALA A 90 7.39 5.74 -2.75
C ALA A 90 8.82 5.74 -2.18
N GLU A 91 8.98 5.55 -0.87
CA GLU A 91 10.27 5.46 -0.19
C GLU A 91 11.08 4.26 -0.71
N LEU A 92 10.52 3.06 -0.71
CA LEU A 92 11.17 1.86 -1.24
C LEU A 92 11.57 1.99 -2.73
N LEU A 93 10.74 2.67 -3.52
CA LEU A 93 11.05 3.02 -4.92
C LEU A 93 12.08 4.14 -5.06
N SER A 94 12.27 4.98 -4.04
CA SER A 94 13.16 6.15 -4.06
C SER A 94 14.50 5.92 -3.41
N GLU A 95 14.65 4.92 -2.52
CA GLU A 95 15.90 4.47 -1.88
C GLU A 95 17.07 4.29 -2.88
N ARG A 96 17.76 5.40 -3.19
CA ARG A 96 19.11 5.38 -3.77
C ARG A 96 20.02 4.81 -2.69
N GLN A 97 20.81 3.79 -3.00
CA GLN A 97 21.87 3.37 -2.09
C GLN A 97 22.81 4.56 -1.80
N PRO A 98 23.40 4.63 -0.58
CA PRO A 98 24.58 5.44 -0.36
C PRO A 98 25.73 5.03 -1.29
#